data_AF-A0A7K7RZY5-F1
#
_entry.id   AF-A0A7K7RZY5-F1
#
_cell.length_a   1.000
_cell.length_b   1.000
_cell.length_c   1.000
_cell.angle_alpha   90.00
_cell.angle_beta   90.00
_cell.angle_gamma   90.00
#
_symmetry.space_group_name_H-M   'P 1'
#
loop_
_entity.id
_entity.type
_entity.pdbx_description
1 polymer ?
#
loop_
_entity_poly.entity_id
_entity_poly.type
_entity_poly.pdbx_seq_one_letter_code
_entity_poly.pdbx_strand_id
1 'polypeptide(L)'
;RWRTKQNLDYCFLMMYAQSKGIYYVQLEDDIVAKPNYLSTMKNFALQQPSEEWMILEFSQLGFIGKMFKSLDLSLIVEFILMFYKDKPIDWLLDHILWVKVCNPEKDAKHCDRQKANLRIRFKPSLFQHVGTHSSLAGKIQKLKDKDFGKHALRKEHVNPPAEVSTSLKTYQHFTLEKAYLREDFFWAFTPTAGDFIRFRFFKPLRIER
;
A
#
# COMPACT_ATOMS: atom_id res chain seq x y z
N ARG A 1 -14.19 -0.79 -17.05
CA ARG A 1 -13.80 -2.21 -16.96
C ARG A 1 -12.84 -2.49 -15.79
N TRP A 2 -11.68 -1.81 -15.66
CA TRP A 2 -10.75 -2.07 -14.55
C TRP A 2 -11.27 -1.68 -13.15
N ARG A 3 -11.94 -0.52 -13.01
CA ARG A 3 -12.49 -0.05 -11.71
C ARG A 3 -13.50 -1.03 -11.10
N THR A 4 -14.37 -1.57 -11.95
CA THR A 4 -15.36 -2.58 -11.56
C THR A 4 -14.68 -3.84 -11.03
N LYS A 5 -13.65 -4.33 -11.73
CA LYS A 5 -12.85 -5.48 -11.26
C LYS A 5 -12.19 -5.16 -9.92
N GLN A 6 -11.55 -4.01 -9.81
CA GLN A 6 -10.87 -3.59 -8.58
C GLN A 6 -11.82 -3.55 -7.37
N ASN A 7 -13.02 -2.99 -7.51
CA ASN A 7 -14.04 -2.99 -6.47
C ASN A 7 -14.40 -4.43 -6.03
N LEU A 8 -14.63 -5.34 -7.00
CA LEU A 8 -14.94 -6.74 -6.72
C LEU A 8 -13.78 -7.48 -6.06
N ASP A 9 -12.55 -7.24 -6.50
CA ASP A 9 -11.34 -7.84 -5.91
C ASP A 9 -11.21 -7.43 -4.43
N TYR A 10 -11.43 -6.14 -4.12
CA TYR A 10 -11.41 -5.66 -2.74
C TYR A 10 -12.54 -6.27 -1.89
N CYS A 11 -13.77 -6.33 -2.42
CA CYS A 11 -14.87 -7.01 -1.74
C CYS A 11 -14.53 -8.47 -1.42
N PHE A 12 -13.97 -9.19 -2.38
CA PHE A 12 -13.55 -10.58 -2.19
C PHE A 12 -12.52 -10.72 -1.07
N LEU A 13 -11.49 -9.86 -1.05
CA LEU A 13 -10.47 -9.87 -0.01
C LEU A 13 -11.05 -9.53 1.37
N MET A 14 -11.95 -8.54 1.46
CA MET A 14 -12.61 -8.18 2.71
C MET A 14 -13.46 -9.32 3.26
N MET A 15 -14.28 -9.95 2.42
CA MET A 15 -15.11 -11.10 2.81
C MET A 15 -14.23 -12.26 3.27
N TYR A 16 -13.15 -12.56 2.56
CA TYR A 16 -12.21 -13.61 2.95
C TYR A 16 -11.51 -13.32 4.28
N ALA A 17 -11.15 -12.05 4.53
CA ALA A 17 -10.40 -11.65 5.71
C ALA A 17 -11.26 -11.44 6.96
N GLN A 18 -12.58 -11.31 6.82
CA GLN A 18 -13.50 -10.91 7.89
C GLN A 18 -13.33 -11.72 9.18
N SER A 19 -13.19 -13.04 9.08
CA SER A 19 -13.06 -13.91 10.26
C SER A 19 -11.61 -14.14 10.72
N LYS A 20 -10.62 -13.44 10.14
CA LYS A 20 -9.19 -13.76 10.31
C LYS A 20 -8.45 -12.79 11.24
N GLY A 21 -9.09 -11.71 11.68
CA GLY A 21 -8.48 -10.72 12.55
C GLY A 21 -9.48 -9.71 13.09
N ILE A 22 -9.03 -8.88 14.02
CA ILE A 22 -9.84 -7.79 14.62
C ILE A 22 -9.95 -6.61 13.66
N TYR A 23 -8.86 -6.35 12.92
CA TYR A 23 -8.77 -5.26 11.95
C TYR A 23 -8.40 -5.81 10.58
N TYR A 24 -8.95 -5.17 9.55
CA TYR A 24 -8.59 -5.36 8.16
C TYR A 24 -7.87 -4.12 7.65
N VAL A 25 -6.78 -4.29 6.89
CA VAL A 25 -6.04 -3.19 6.27
C VAL A 25 -5.89 -3.47 4.80
N GLN A 26 -6.34 -2.54 3.94
CA GLN A 26 -6.10 -2.62 2.52
C GLN A 26 -4.73 -2.05 2.17
N LEU A 27 -3.93 -2.83 1.43
CA LEU A 27 -2.65 -2.41 0.84
C LEU A 27 -2.63 -2.74 -0.67
N GLU A 28 -1.68 -2.13 -1.38
CA GLU A 28 -1.39 -2.40 -2.80
C GLU A 28 0.04 -2.98 -2.90
N ASP A 29 0.38 -3.58 -4.05
CA ASP A 29 1.67 -4.24 -4.29
C ASP A 29 2.81 -3.25 -4.57
N ASP A 30 2.51 -2.04 -5.05
CA ASP A 30 3.47 -1.02 -5.43
C ASP A 30 3.59 0.12 -4.41
N ILE A 31 3.66 -0.24 -3.13
CA ILE A 31 3.82 0.70 -2.02
C ILE A 31 5.18 0.57 -1.32
N VAL A 32 5.62 1.68 -0.72
CA VAL A 32 6.66 1.71 0.30
C VAL A 32 6.01 1.95 1.64
N ALA A 33 6.41 1.15 2.64
CA ALA A 33 6.00 1.31 4.02
C ALA A 33 7.13 1.92 4.87
N LYS A 34 6.76 2.72 5.89
CA LYS A 34 7.71 3.14 6.92
C LYS A 34 8.14 1.96 7.80
N PRO A 35 9.36 2.01 8.37
CA PRO A 35 9.75 1.05 9.42
C PRO A 35 8.71 1.02 10.53
N ASN A 36 8.50 -0.16 11.12
CA ASN A 36 7.55 -0.36 12.23
C ASN A 36 6.08 -0.05 11.92
N TYR A 37 5.70 0.07 10.64
CA TYR A 37 4.32 0.44 10.26
C TYR A 37 3.27 -0.41 10.99
N LEU A 38 3.49 -1.73 11.13
CA LEU A 38 2.53 -2.63 11.75
C LEU A 38 2.27 -2.31 13.23
N SER A 39 3.34 -2.11 14.01
CA SER A 39 3.21 -1.77 15.44
C SER A 39 2.64 -0.36 15.61
N THR A 40 3.03 0.59 14.76
CA THR A 40 2.45 1.94 14.75
C THR A 40 0.95 1.92 14.46
N MET A 41 0.51 1.19 13.43
CA MET A 41 -0.91 1.07 13.10
C MET A 41 -1.71 0.43 14.22
N LYS A 42 -1.21 -0.66 14.80
CA LYS A 42 -1.87 -1.36 15.90
C LYS A 42 -2.01 -0.45 17.13
N ASN A 43 -0.94 0.22 17.53
CA ASN A 43 -0.97 1.12 18.68
C ASN A 43 -1.92 2.29 18.44
N PHE A 44 -1.92 2.85 17.23
CA PHE A 44 -2.84 3.93 16.87
C PHE A 44 -4.29 3.49 16.98
N ALA A 45 -4.65 2.30 16.46
CA ALA A 45 -6.01 1.78 16.55
C ALA A 45 -6.47 1.57 18.00
N LEU A 46 -5.59 1.05 18.86
CA LEU A 46 -5.88 0.82 20.29
C LEU A 46 -5.97 2.10 21.13
N GLN A 47 -5.37 3.19 20.65
CA GLN A 47 -5.35 4.49 21.34
C GLN A 47 -6.49 5.41 20.90
N GLN A 48 -7.39 4.96 20.02
CA GLN A 48 -8.52 5.78 19.62
C GLN A 48 -9.42 6.04 20.84
N PRO A 49 -9.79 7.31 21.10
CA PRO A 49 -10.52 7.69 22.32
C PRO A 49 -11.96 7.20 22.34
N SER A 50 -12.48 6.78 21.18
CA SER A 50 -13.83 6.27 20.98
C SER A 50 -13.76 5.06 20.07
N GLU A 51 -14.69 4.13 20.27
CA GLU A 51 -14.91 3.00 19.35
C GLU A 51 -15.83 3.38 18.18
N GLU A 52 -16.22 4.64 18.03
CA GLU A 52 -17.15 5.07 16.97
C GLU A 52 -16.49 5.28 15.60
N TRP A 53 -15.15 5.26 15.51
CA TRP A 53 -14.47 5.42 14.22
C TRP A 53 -14.81 4.26 13.26
N MET A 54 -14.85 4.58 11.97
CA MET A 54 -15.10 3.61 10.90
C MET A 54 -13.85 3.33 10.06
N ILE A 55 -13.03 4.35 9.81
CA ILE A 55 -11.85 4.25 8.95
C ILE A 55 -10.67 4.92 9.64
N LEU A 56 -9.57 4.18 9.82
CA LEU A 56 -8.26 4.76 10.15
C LEU A 56 -7.42 4.84 8.88
N GLU A 57 -6.95 6.05 8.54
CA GLU A 57 -6.15 6.29 7.33
C GLU A 57 -4.66 6.43 7.66
N PHE A 58 -3.84 5.59 7.02
CA PHE A 58 -2.38 5.65 7.09
C PHE A 58 -1.72 6.13 5.79
N SER A 59 -2.53 6.48 4.79
CA SER A 59 -2.15 7.25 3.61
C SER A 59 -3.35 8.03 3.09
N GLN A 60 -3.09 9.21 2.52
CA GLN A 60 -4.09 10.05 1.87
C GLN A 60 -4.41 9.61 0.43
N LEU A 61 -3.52 8.81 -0.17
CA LEU A 61 -3.65 8.43 -1.58
C LEU A 61 -4.56 7.22 -1.71
N GLY A 62 -5.61 7.36 -2.52
CA GLY A 62 -6.49 6.26 -2.91
C GLY A 62 -6.92 5.37 -1.74
N PHE A 63 -6.91 4.06 -2.00
CA PHE A 63 -7.43 3.05 -1.07
C PHE A 63 -6.34 2.38 -0.23
N ILE A 64 -5.07 2.80 -0.38
CA ILE A 64 -3.95 2.25 0.39
C ILE A 64 -4.01 2.70 1.85
N GLY A 65 -3.60 1.80 2.74
CA GLY A 65 -3.48 2.07 4.16
C GLY A 65 -4.82 2.43 4.82
N LYS A 66 -5.94 1.93 4.31
CA LYS A 66 -7.26 2.09 4.94
C LYS A 66 -7.51 0.91 5.85
N MET A 67 -7.64 1.19 7.14
CA MET A 67 -7.94 0.19 8.17
C MET A 67 -9.40 0.30 8.60
N PHE A 68 -10.02 -0.86 8.76
CA PHE A 68 -11.40 -1.04 9.19
C PHE A 68 -11.45 -2.08 10.30
N LYS A 69 -12.50 -2.04 11.14
CA LYS A 69 -12.80 -3.16 12.02
C LYS A 69 -13.38 -4.29 11.19
N SER A 70 -12.95 -5.52 11.45
CA SER A 70 -13.44 -6.67 10.68
C SER A 70 -14.96 -6.86 10.83
N LEU A 71 -15.52 -6.48 11.98
CA LEU A 71 -16.96 -6.52 12.24
C LEU A 71 -17.77 -5.59 11.31
N ASP A 72 -17.17 -4.48 10.85
CA ASP A 72 -17.82 -3.51 9.97
C ASP A 72 -17.69 -3.86 8.49
N LEU A 73 -16.89 -4.89 8.13
CA LEU A 73 -16.63 -5.23 6.74
C LEU A 73 -17.86 -5.66 5.97
N SER A 74 -18.85 -6.31 6.60
CA SER A 74 -20.09 -6.71 5.92
C SER A 74 -20.82 -5.49 5.36
N LEU A 75 -21.02 -4.46 6.19
CA LEU A 75 -21.63 -3.18 5.78
C LEU A 75 -20.85 -2.54 4.62
N ILE A 76 -19.52 -2.50 4.74
CA ILE A 76 -18.66 -1.88 3.72
C ILE A 76 -18.75 -2.64 2.40
N VAL A 77 -18.65 -3.98 2.45
CA VAL A 77 -18.73 -4.85 1.27
C VAL A 77 -20.08 -4.72 0.59
N GLU A 78 -21.18 -4.80 1.34
CA GLU A 78 -22.54 -4.67 0.81
C GLU A 78 -22.72 -3.33 0.07
N PHE A 79 -22.26 -2.23 0.68
CA PHE A 79 -22.33 -0.93 0.04
C PHE A 79 -21.50 -0.87 -1.25
N ILE A 80 -20.28 -1.39 -1.24
CA ILE A 80 -19.44 -1.42 -2.44
C ILE A 80 -20.09 -2.27 -3.53
N LEU A 81 -20.65 -3.44 -3.18
CA LEU A 81 -21.32 -4.34 -4.12
C LEU A 81 -22.60 -3.73 -4.72
N MET A 82 -23.28 -2.82 -4.04
CA MET A 82 -24.42 -2.10 -4.63
C MET A 82 -23.99 -1.18 -5.77
N PHE A 83 -22.80 -0.56 -5.69
CA PHE A 83 -22.37 0.52 -6.59
C PHE A 83 -21.05 0.24 -7.32
N TYR A 84 -20.60 -1.02 -7.34
CA TYR A 84 -19.27 -1.42 -7.84
C TYR A 84 -19.03 -1.07 -9.31
N LYS A 85 -20.08 -0.87 -10.11
CA LYS A 85 -20.00 -0.46 -11.52
C LYS A 85 -19.94 1.05 -11.71
N ASP A 86 -20.42 1.82 -10.75
CA ASP A 86 -20.75 3.23 -10.94
C ASP A 86 -19.59 4.14 -10.55
N LYS A 87 -18.90 3.83 -9.44
CA LYS A 87 -17.85 4.67 -8.87
C LYS A 87 -16.62 3.86 -8.46
N PRO A 88 -15.42 4.47 -8.46
CA PRO A 88 -14.23 3.85 -7.88
C PRO A 88 -14.36 3.74 -6.35
N ILE A 89 -13.60 2.81 -5.76
CA ILE A 89 -13.66 2.47 -4.34
C ILE A 89 -13.52 3.68 -3.40
N ASP A 90 -12.61 4.61 -3.72
CA ASP A 90 -12.34 5.80 -2.89
C ASP A 90 -13.59 6.68 -2.74
N TRP A 91 -14.34 6.79 -3.83
CA TRP A 91 -15.56 7.57 -3.85
C TRP A 91 -16.67 6.80 -3.14
N LEU A 92 -16.75 5.48 -3.31
CA LEU A 92 -17.73 4.67 -2.60
C LEU A 92 -17.55 4.75 -1.08
N LEU A 93 -16.31 4.72 -0.58
CA LEU A 93 -16.03 4.98 0.83
C LEU A 93 -16.54 6.35 1.29
N ASP A 94 -16.26 7.41 0.53
CA ASP A 94 -16.71 8.74 0.90
C ASP A 94 -18.24 8.84 0.89
N HIS A 95 -18.92 8.11 -0.01
CA HIS A 95 -20.38 8.00 -0.03
C HIS A 95 -20.92 7.22 1.18
N ILE A 96 -20.25 6.16 1.66
CA ILE A 96 -20.63 5.48 2.91
C ILE A 96 -20.66 6.48 4.06
N LEU A 97 -19.59 7.28 4.20
CA LEU A 97 -19.52 8.30 5.24
C LEU A 97 -20.60 9.37 5.04
N TRP A 98 -20.83 9.81 3.79
CA TRP A 98 -21.86 10.80 3.49
C TRP A 98 -23.24 10.31 3.92
N VAL A 99 -23.63 9.09 3.54
CA VAL A 99 -24.93 8.50 3.89
C VAL A 99 -25.08 8.32 5.40
N LYS A 100 -23.99 7.97 6.11
CA LYS A 100 -24.07 7.73 7.56
C LYS A 100 -24.20 9.00 8.40
N VAL A 101 -23.57 10.11 8.01
CA VAL A 101 -23.43 11.26 8.93
C VAL A 101 -23.74 12.64 8.34
N CYS A 102 -23.94 12.76 7.04
CA CYS A 102 -24.26 14.05 6.42
C CYS A 102 -25.77 14.28 6.40
N ASN A 103 -26.19 15.39 7.00
CA ASN A 103 -27.59 15.81 7.01
C ASN A 103 -27.84 16.75 5.80
N PRO A 104 -28.80 16.46 4.90
CA PRO A 104 -29.13 17.30 3.76
C PRO A 104 -29.56 18.74 4.10
N GLU A 105 -30.06 18.98 5.31
CA GLU A 105 -30.50 20.30 5.79
C GLU A 105 -29.33 21.14 6.35
N LYS A 106 -28.12 20.58 6.44
CA LYS A 106 -26.94 21.26 6.97
C LYS A 106 -25.90 21.53 5.88
N ASP A 107 -24.98 22.43 6.20
CA ASP A 107 -23.94 22.83 5.25
C ASP A 107 -22.84 21.77 5.05
N ALA A 108 -22.03 21.97 4.01
CA ALA A 108 -20.92 21.08 3.67
C ALA A 108 -19.88 20.99 4.81
N LYS A 109 -19.64 22.08 5.53
CA LYS A 109 -18.69 22.11 6.66
C LYS A 109 -19.12 21.20 7.80
N HIS A 110 -20.43 21.17 8.10
CA HIS A 110 -20.97 20.22 9.06
C HIS A 110 -20.71 18.79 8.60
N CYS A 111 -21.05 18.46 7.35
CA CYS A 111 -20.81 17.13 6.78
C CYS A 111 -19.33 16.73 6.87
N ASP A 112 -18.41 17.59 6.46
CA ASP A 112 -16.96 17.34 6.51
C ASP A 112 -16.46 17.06 7.94
N ARG A 113 -16.94 17.83 8.92
CA ARG A 113 -16.60 17.61 10.33
C ARG A 113 -17.11 16.26 10.83
N GLN A 114 -18.34 15.88 10.48
CA GLN A 114 -18.88 14.58 10.88
C GLN A 114 -18.12 13.43 10.22
N LYS A 115 -17.80 13.55 8.93
CA LYS A 115 -16.97 12.55 8.24
C LYS A 115 -15.60 12.41 8.90
N ALA A 116 -14.99 13.52 9.33
CA ALA A 116 -13.68 13.50 9.99
C ALA A 116 -13.68 12.77 11.35
N ASN A 117 -14.81 12.73 12.06
CA ASN A 117 -14.94 11.96 13.30
C ASN A 117 -14.95 10.44 13.03
N LEU A 118 -15.50 10.00 11.90
CA LEU A 118 -15.52 8.59 11.49
C LEU A 118 -14.26 8.17 10.74
N ARG A 119 -13.61 9.12 10.04
CA ARG A 119 -12.42 8.90 9.21
C ARG A 119 -11.24 9.63 9.82
N ILE A 120 -10.55 8.94 10.72
CA ILE A 120 -9.43 9.49 11.49
C ILE A 120 -8.13 9.21 10.74
N ARG A 121 -7.35 10.26 10.52
CA ARG A 121 -6.08 10.17 9.79
C ARG A 121 -4.89 10.12 10.73
N PHE A 122 -4.04 9.11 10.55
CA PHE A 122 -2.72 9.07 11.15
C PHE A 122 -1.75 10.00 10.41
N LYS A 123 -0.96 10.75 11.17
CA LYS A 123 0.11 11.60 10.64
C LYS A 123 1.40 11.35 11.43
N PRO A 124 2.56 11.23 10.76
CA PRO A 124 2.76 11.27 9.29
C PRO A 124 2.27 9.99 8.59
N SER A 125 1.95 10.06 7.29
CA SER A 125 1.52 8.88 6.51
C SER A 125 2.57 7.77 6.57
N LEU A 126 2.11 6.51 6.64
CA LEU A 126 2.97 5.33 6.74
C LEU A 126 3.24 4.65 5.39
N PHE A 127 2.45 4.96 4.36
CA PHE A 127 2.55 4.35 3.04
C PHE A 127 2.65 5.38 1.92
N GLN A 128 3.40 5.02 0.86
CA GLN A 128 3.53 5.80 -0.36
C GLN A 128 3.53 4.88 -1.57
N HIS A 129 2.61 5.12 -2.50
CA HIS A 129 2.62 4.48 -3.82
C HIS A 129 3.86 4.88 -4.64
N VAL A 130 4.57 3.92 -5.22
CA VAL A 130 5.80 4.15 -6.00
C VAL A 130 5.68 3.80 -7.48
N GLY A 131 4.62 3.13 -7.91
CA GLY A 131 4.36 2.88 -9.33
C GLY A 131 4.15 4.18 -10.11
N THR A 132 5.08 4.54 -11.00
CA THR A 132 5.00 5.76 -11.84
C THR A 132 4.25 5.50 -13.13
N HIS A 133 4.39 4.30 -13.69
CA HIS A 133 3.77 3.89 -14.95
C HIS A 133 2.68 2.86 -14.67
N SER A 134 1.46 3.17 -15.05
CA SER A 134 0.36 2.23 -14.96
C SER A 134 0.39 1.26 -16.14
N SER A 135 -0.11 0.04 -15.93
CA SER A 135 -0.46 -0.89 -17.00
C SER A 135 -1.55 -0.37 -17.94
N LEU A 136 -2.29 0.68 -17.54
CA LEU A 136 -3.21 1.40 -18.41
C LEU A 136 -2.44 2.34 -19.33
N ALA A 137 -2.62 2.17 -20.64
CA ALA A 137 -1.95 2.98 -21.67
C ALA A 137 -2.07 4.48 -21.39
N GLY A 138 -0.92 5.17 -21.35
CA GLY A 138 -0.84 6.62 -21.16
C GLY A 138 -1.05 7.13 -19.72
N LYS A 139 -1.34 6.26 -18.75
CA LYS A 139 -1.59 6.68 -17.37
C LYS A 139 -0.29 6.71 -16.57
N ILE A 140 0.21 7.92 -16.33
CA ILE A 140 1.37 8.19 -15.46
C ILE A 140 0.87 8.67 -14.10
N GLN A 141 1.30 8.01 -13.02
CA GLN A 141 0.97 8.38 -11.65
C GLN A 141 2.09 9.23 -11.07
N LYS A 142 1.81 10.51 -10.83
CA LYS A 142 2.75 11.49 -10.25
C LYS A 142 2.39 11.89 -8.81
N LEU A 143 1.28 11.38 -8.27
CA LEU A 143 0.82 11.74 -6.94
C LEU A 143 1.78 11.21 -5.88
N LYS A 144 2.15 12.09 -4.95
CA LYS A 144 2.92 11.78 -3.76
C LYS A 144 2.13 12.23 -2.54
N ASP A 145 2.17 11.42 -1.50
CA ASP A 145 1.54 11.71 -0.22
C ASP A 145 2.41 12.75 0.49
N LYS A 146 1.85 13.96 0.68
CA LYS A 146 2.57 15.09 1.24
C LYS A 146 3.04 14.82 2.68
N ASP A 147 2.33 13.96 3.40
CA ASP A 147 2.61 13.64 4.81
C ASP A 147 3.51 12.41 4.96
N PHE A 148 3.89 11.71 3.88
CA PHE A 148 4.80 10.56 3.97
C PHE A 148 6.24 10.98 4.29
N GLY A 149 6.67 12.13 3.79
CA GLY A 149 8.04 12.65 3.93
C GLY A 149 9.03 12.02 2.95
N LYS A 150 10.28 12.51 2.98
CA LYS A 150 11.38 11.99 2.15
C LYS A 150 12.11 10.88 2.92
N HIS A 151 11.61 9.66 2.87
CA HIS A 151 12.38 8.51 3.37
C HIS A 151 13.23 7.92 2.26
N ALA A 152 14.52 7.73 2.53
CA ALA A 152 15.40 6.95 1.68
C ALA A 152 14.89 5.50 1.66
N LEU A 153 14.46 5.04 0.49
CA LEU A 153 13.99 3.66 0.27
C LEU A 153 15.12 2.63 0.47
N ARG A 154 16.37 3.09 0.41
CA ARG A 154 17.57 2.30 0.60
C ARG A 154 18.18 2.69 1.94
N LYS A 155 18.31 1.72 2.84
CA LYS A 155 19.22 1.84 3.98
C LYS A 155 20.63 1.85 3.41
N GLU A 156 21.40 2.90 3.69
CA GLU A 156 22.78 2.96 3.24
C GLU A 156 23.56 1.80 3.86
N HIS A 157 24.11 0.95 2.99
CA HIS A 157 25.00 -0.14 3.35
C HIS A 157 26.01 -0.29 2.23
N VAL A 158 27.25 -0.64 2.56
CA VAL A 158 28.31 -0.87 1.56
C VAL A 158 28.44 -2.37 1.38
N ASN A 159 28.23 -2.83 0.15
CA ASN A 159 28.47 -4.23 -0.17
C ASN A 159 29.96 -4.52 -0.11
N PRO A 160 30.39 -5.63 0.51
CA PRO A 160 31.80 -5.99 0.54
C PRO A 160 32.33 -6.26 -0.88
N PRO A 161 33.62 -6.08 -1.18
CA PRO A 161 34.14 -6.35 -2.51
C PRO A 161 33.91 -7.81 -2.93
N ALA A 162 33.27 -8.00 -4.09
CA ALA A 162 32.98 -9.31 -4.66
C ALA A 162 32.98 -9.26 -6.19
N GLU A 163 33.31 -10.38 -6.81
CA GLU A 163 33.00 -10.66 -8.21
C GLU A 163 31.57 -11.20 -8.28
N VAL A 164 30.69 -10.52 -9.02
CA VAL A 164 29.29 -10.94 -9.19
C VAL A 164 29.06 -11.44 -10.60
N SER A 165 28.35 -12.57 -10.73
CA SER A 165 28.07 -13.18 -12.03
C SER A 165 26.73 -13.89 -12.03
N THR A 166 26.10 -13.96 -13.19
CA THR A 166 24.82 -14.65 -13.36
C THR A 166 24.71 -15.23 -14.76
N SER A 167 24.02 -16.37 -14.89
CA SER A 167 23.60 -16.90 -16.20
C SER A 167 22.30 -16.29 -16.69
N LEU A 168 21.54 -15.60 -15.82
CA LEU A 168 20.25 -15.04 -16.18
C LEU A 168 20.42 -13.95 -17.24
N LYS A 169 19.62 -14.03 -18.30
CA LYS A 169 19.59 -13.00 -19.34
C LYS A 169 19.05 -11.69 -18.75
N THR A 170 19.86 -10.64 -18.80
CA THR A 170 19.49 -9.33 -18.26
C THR A 170 18.48 -8.64 -19.15
N TYR A 171 17.51 -7.98 -18.54
CA TYR A 171 16.56 -7.09 -19.21
C TYR A 171 17.21 -5.72 -19.36
N GLN A 172 17.37 -5.26 -20.60
CA GLN A 172 18.00 -3.97 -20.93
C GLN A 172 19.37 -3.81 -20.24
N HIS A 173 19.57 -2.69 -19.52
CA HIS A 173 20.83 -2.30 -18.89
C HIS A 173 20.84 -2.55 -17.37
N PHE A 174 19.89 -3.31 -16.84
CA PHE A 174 19.69 -3.58 -15.41
C PHE A 174 20.48 -4.82 -14.95
N THR A 175 21.81 -4.69 -14.90
CA THR A 175 22.73 -5.80 -14.62
C THR A 175 22.88 -6.11 -13.12
N LEU A 176 23.37 -7.33 -12.80
CA LEU A 176 23.65 -7.73 -11.42
C LEU A 176 24.74 -6.86 -10.79
N GLU A 177 25.76 -6.49 -11.56
CA GLU A 177 26.84 -5.58 -11.16
C GLU A 177 26.29 -4.25 -10.65
N LYS A 178 25.36 -3.63 -11.39
CA LYS A 178 24.74 -2.35 -11.00
C LYS A 178 23.94 -2.45 -9.72
N ALA A 179 23.24 -3.56 -9.52
CA ALA A 179 22.54 -3.82 -8.26
C ALA A 179 23.52 -3.95 -7.09
N TYR A 180 24.63 -4.65 -7.31
CA TYR A 180 25.67 -4.86 -6.30
C TYR A 180 26.44 -3.59 -5.94
N LEU A 181 26.76 -2.76 -6.93
CA LEU A 181 27.42 -1.46 -6.75
C LEU A 181 26.46 -0.36 -6.28
N ARG A 182 25.15 -0.66 -6.21
CA ARG A 182 24.05 0.25 -5.87
C ARG A 182 23.83 1.37 -6.90
N GLU A 183 24.40 1.23 -8.08
CA GLU A 183 24.18 2.15 -9.20
C GLU A 183 22.73 2.06 -9.70
N ASP A 184 22.14 0.86 -9.70
CA ASP A 184 20.77 0.62 -10.17
C ASP A 184 20.15 -0.62 -9.50
N PHE A 185 19.23 -1.32 -10.16
CA PHE A 185 18.70 -2.62 -9.76
C PHE A 185 19.00 -3.71 -10.81
N PHE A 186 18.79 -4.97 -10.44
CA PHE A 186 18.93 -6.13 -11.33
C PHE A 186 17.56 -6.53 -11.84
N TRP A 187 17.40 -6.61 -13.17
CA TRP A 187 16.19 -7.10 -13.80
C TRP A 187 16.58 -8.13 -14.86
N ALA A 188 16.11 -9.36 -14.71
CA ALA A 188 16.34 -10.43 -15.65
C ALA A 188 15.03 -11.06 -16.14
N PHE A 189 15.12 -11.80 -17.24
CA PHE A 189 14.02 -12.64 -17.72
C PHE A 189 13.78 -13.85 -16.81
N THR A 190 12.67 -14.55 -17.04
CA THR A 190 12.27 -15.73 -16.27
C THR A 190 13.39 -16.76 -16.17
N PRO A 191 13.81 -17.16 -14.96
CA PRO A 191 14.88 -18.13 -14.78
C PRO A 191 14.46 -19.53 -15.23
N THR A 192 15.45 -20.32 -15.65
CA THR A 192 15.32 -21.73 -16.03
C THR A 192 16.11 -22.62 -15.09
N ALA A 193 15.84 -23.93 -15.12
CA ALA A 193 16.57 -24.88 -14.28
C ALA A 193 18.08 -24.84 -14.63
N GLY A 194 18.92 -24.63 -13.62
CA GLY A 194 20.38 -24.47 -13.78
C GLY A 194 20.85 -23.02 -13.84
N ASP A 195 19.95 -22.04 -13.91
CA ASP A 195 20.34 -20.64 -13.80
C ASP A 195 20.89 -20.29 -12.40
N PHE A 196 21.87 -19.39 -12.37
CA PHE A 196 22.55 -19.01 -11.14
C PHE A 196 22.75 -17.50 -10.99
N ILE A 197 22.84 -17.07 -9.73
CA ILE A 197 23.42 -15.80 -9.30
C ILE A 197 24.55 -16.17 -8.33
N ARG A 198 25.75 -15.70 -8.61
CA ARG A 198 26.97 -16.06 -7.88
C ARG A 198 27.68 -14.80 -7.40
N PHE A 199 27.96 -14.77 -6.10
CA PHE A 199 28.78 -13.78 -5.44
C PHE A 199 30.06 -14.46 -4.96
N ARG A 200 31.21 -13.99 -5.45
CA ARG A 200 32.52 -14.50 -5.03
C ARG A 200 33.27 -13.40 -4.29
N PHE A 201 33.30 -13.50 -2.98
CA PHE A 201 34.04 -12.57 -2.12
C PHE A 201 35.53 -12.92 -2.12
N PHE A 202 36.38 -11.89 -2.07
CA PHE A 202 37.84 -12.08 -2.07
C PHE A 202 38.42 -12.46 -0.70
N LYS A 203 37.62 -12.29 0.36
CA LYS A 203 37.98 -12.65 1.74
C LYS A 203 36.80 -13.37 2.40
N PRO A 204 37.05 -14.27 3.36
CA PRO A 204 35.99 -14.83 4.19
C PRO A 204 35.21 -13.71 4.89
N LEU A 205 33.88 -13.80 4.85
CA LEU A 205 32.99 -12.83 5.49
C LEU A 205 32.17 -13.52 6.58
N ARG A 206 31.96 -12.80 7.69
CA ARG A 206 31.02 -13.21 8.73
C ARG A 206 29.62 -12.77 8.29
N ILE A 207 28.74 -13.74 8.07
CA ILE A 207 27.34 -13.50 7.73
C ILE A 207 26.54 -13.52 9.03
N GLU A 208 25.87 -12.42 9.34
CA GLU A 208 24.88 -12.34 10.42
C GLU A 208 23.48 -12.44 9.83
N ARG A 209 22.57 -13.08 10.56
CA ARG A 209 21.21 -13.39 10.12
C ARG A 209 20.22 -12.36 10.63
#